data_AF-W4FF04-F1
#
_entry.id   AF-W4FF04-F1
#
_cell.length_a   1.000
_cell.length_b   1.000
_cell.length_c   1.000
_cell.angle_alpha   90.00
_cell.angle_beta   90.00
_cell.angle_gamma   90.00
#
_symmetry.space_group_name_H-M   'P 1'
#
loop_
_entity.id
_entity.type
_entity.pdbx_description
1 polymer ?
#
loop_
_entity_poly.entity_id
_entity_poly.type
_entity_poly.pdbx_seq_one_letter_code
_entity_poly.pdbx_strand_id
1 'polypeptide(L)' 'MSGAQGHCAVCKAPRLQCVETVKAIALHPYPFTVDNDLLTLTFKLNGHDVKKAFLPTIKACVTSGTTMPTSTACKL' A
#
# COMPACT_ATOMS: atom_id res chain seq x y z
N MET A 1 33.74 -3.35 -10.75
CA MET A 1 32.97 -2.22 -11.34
C MET A 1 31.93 -2.87 -12.25
N SER A 2 30.62 -2.73 -12.13
CA SER A 2 29.77 -1.66 -11.63
C SER A 2 28.44 -2.31 -11.20
N GLY A 3 27.99 -2.09 -9.97
CA GLY A 3 26.65 -2.48 -9.52
C GLY A 3 25.68 -1.35 -9.83
N ALA A 4 24.79 -1.56 -10.80
CA ALA A 4 23.74 -0.61 -11.12
C ALA A 4 22.67 -0.62 -10.02
N GLN A 5 22.87 0.21 -9.00
CA GLN A 5 21.83 0.49 -8.01
C GLN A 5 20.88 1.54 -8.60
N GLY A 6 19.75 1.07 -9.14
CA GLY A 6 18.62 1.94 -9.47
C GLY A 6 18.04 2.52 -8.17
N HIS A 7 18.49 3.72 -7.79
CA HIS A 7 18.00 4.40 -6.60
C HIS A 7 16.74 5.21 -6.92
N CYS A 8 15.60 4.85 -6.31
CA CYS A 8 14.44 5.71 -6.27
C CYS A 8 14.73 6.90 -5.34
N ALA A 9 14.73 8.12 -5.89
CA ALA A 9 15.12 9.34 -5.19
C ALA A 9 14.24 9.69 -3.97
N VAL A 10 13.03 9.12 -3.89
CA VAL A 10 12.02 9.41 -2.86
C VAL A 10 12.31 8.73 -1.51
N CYS A 11 13.09 7.64 -1.48
CA CYS A 11 13.30 6.82 -0.29
C CYS A 11 14.44 7.31 0.63
N LYS A 12 15.20 8.35 0.23
CA LYS A 12 16.46 8.74 0.88
C LYS A 12 16.30 9.52 2.19
N ALA A 13 15.17 10.18 2.43
CA ALA A 13 14.97 10.97 3.65
C ALA A 13 14.69 10.11 4.92
N PRO A 14 13.92 8.99 4.86
CA PRO A 14 13.57 8.22 6.06
C PRO A 14 14.23 6.83 6.15
N ARG A 15 15.21 6.48 5.30
CA ARG A 15 15.78 5.12 5.17
C ARG A 15 14.73 4.05 4.86
N LEU A 16 13.71 4.40 4.07
CA LEU A 16 12.68 3.44 3.65
C LEU A 16 13.27 2.46 2.63
N GLN A 17 12.96 1.18 2.77
CA GLN A 17 13.29 0.17 1.78
C GLN A 17 12.43 0.38 0.53
N CYS A 18 12.96 0.16 -0.67
CA CYS A 18 12.22 0.40 -1.93
C CYS A 18 10.88 -0.36 -2.03
N VAL A 19 10.69 -1.43 -1.23
CA VAL A 19 9.43 -2.19 -1.10
C VAL A 19 8.35 -1.46 -0.30
N GLU A 20 8.68 -0.38 0.40
CA GLU A 20 7.79 0.44 1.23
C GLU A 20 7.20 1.63 0.46
N THR A 21 7.48 1.73 -0.85
CA THR A 21 6.93 2.79 -1.70
C THR A 21 5.53 2.43 -2.16
N VAL A 22 4.56 3.30 -1.87
CA VAL A 22 3.16 3.15 -2.30
C VAL A 22 3.06 3.36 -3.81
N LYS A 23 2.66 2.31 -4.55
CA LYS A 23 2.56 2.35 -6.02
C LYS A 23 1.28 3.01 -6.54
N ALA A 24 0.19 2.91 -5.78
CA ALA A 24 -1.11 3.46 -6.12
C ALA A 24 -1.92 3.72 -4.84
N ILE A 25 -2.75 4.76 -4.86
CA ILE A 25 -3.63 5.15 -3.74
C ILE A 25 -5.04 5.29 -4.29
N ALA A 26 -6.00 4.61 -3.66
CA ALA A 26 -7.42 4.85 -3.87
C ALA A 26 -7.91 5.86 -2.85
N LEU A 27 -8.47 6.99 -3.30
CA LEU A 27 -9.06 7.98 -2.40
C LEU A 27 -10.50 7.59 -2.08
N HIS A 28 -10.83 7.54 -0.79
CA HIS A 28 -12.19 7.29 -0.31
C HIS A 28 -12.80 8.62 0.18
N PRO A 29 -14.01 8.99 -0.26
CA PRO A 29 -14.60 10.31 0.07
C PRO A 29 -15.08 10.43 1.52
N TYR A 30 -15.28 9.31 2.23
CA TYR A 30 -15.77 9.31 3.61
C TYR A 30 -14.64 9.01 4.60
N PRO A 31 -14.64 9.65 5.78
CA PRO A 31 -13.68 9.34 6.83
C PRO A 31 -13.93 7.96 7.43
N PHE A 32 -12.88 7.37 8.00
CA PHE A 32 -13.03 6.19 8.85
C PHE A 32 -13.58 6.62 10.20
N THR A 33 -14.65 5.98 10.65
CA THR A 33 -15.33 6.26 11.91
C THR A 33 -15.54 4.96 12.68
N VAL A 34 -15.83 5.10 13.97
CA VAL A 34 -16.25 4.00 14.82
C VAL A 34 -17.62 3.48 14.35
N ASP A 35 -18.53 4.39 13.94
CA ASP A 35 -19.90 4.03 13.51
C ASP A 35 -19.94 3.19 12.22
N ASN A 36 -18.90 3.29 11.39
CA ASN A 36 -18.75 2.49 10.18
C ASN A 36 -17.93 1.20 10.42
N ASP A 37 -17.63 0.87 11.68
CA ASP A 37 -16.79 -0.26 12.11
C ASP A 37 -15.34 -0.28 11.58
N LEU A 38 -14.92 0.81 10.92
CA LEU A 38 -13.58 0.94 10.34
C LEU A 38 -12.53 1.38 11.38
N LEU A 39 -12.98 1.97 12.49
CA LEU A 39 -12.17 2.27 13.65
C LEU A 39 -12.63 1.44 14.86
N THR A 40 -11.67 1.04 15.68
CA THR A 40 -11.95 0.52 17.03
C THR A 40 -12.46 1.66 17.93
N LEU A 41 -13.09 1.31 19.06
CA LEU A 41 -13.49 2.28 20.09
C LEU A 41 -12.34 3.17 20.61
N THR A 42 -11.09 2.73 20.40
CA THR A 42 -9.87 3.47 20.72
C THR A 42 -9.34 4.31 19.56
N PHE A 43 -10.16 4.54 18.52
CA PHE A 43 -9.83 5.28 17.30
C PHE A 43 -8.63 4.73 16.52
N LYS A 44 -8.31 3.45 16.69
CA LYS A 44 -7.29 2.76 15.88
C LYS A 44 -7.96 2.12 14.68
N LEU A 45 -7.23 2.04 13.56
CA LEU A 45 -7.73 1.37 12.38
C LEU A 45 -8.06 -0.10 12.68
N ASN A 46 -9.28 -0.52 12.38
CA ASN A 46 -9.66 -1.93 12.40
C ASN A 46 -9.17 -2.60 11.10
N GLY A 47 -7.94 -3.10 11.13
CA GLY A 47 -7.29 -3.67 9.94
C GLY A 47 -8.04 -4.85 9.31
N HIS A 48 -8.79 -5.64 10.10
CA HIS A 48 -9.58 -6.75 9.58
C HIS A 48 -10.72 -6.26 8.69
N ASP A 49 -11.53 -5.34 9.22
CA ASP A 49 -12.73 -4.86 8.53
C ASP A 49 -12.41 -3.87 7.42
N VAL A 50 -11.39 -3.02 7.59
CA VAL A 50 -10.86 -2.18 6.50
C VAL A 50 -10.33 -3.04 5.37
N LYS A 51 -9.56 -4.09 5.66
CA LYS A 51 -9.09 -4.99 4.61
C LYS A 51 -10.27 -5.65 3.89
N LYS A 52 -11.26 -6.17 4.63
CA LYS A 52 -12.45 -6.78 4.03
C LYS A 52 -13.22 -5.81 3.13
N ALA A 53 -13.43 -4.57 3.56
CA ALA A 53 -14.17 -3.56 2.82
C ALA A 53 -13.43 -3.07 1.56
N PHE A 54 -12.11 -2.85 1.64
CA PHE A 54 -11.34 -2.20 0.57
C PHE A 54 -10.48 -3.15 -0.26
N LEU A 55 -10.40 -4.45 0.07
CA LEU A 55 -9.63 -5.43 -0.72
C LEU A 55 -9.98 -5.45 -2.21
N PRO A 56 -11.27 -5.37 -2.63
CA PRO A 56 -11.60 -5.30 -4.05
C PRO A 56 -11.00 -4.07 -4.74
N THR A 57 -11.12 -2.90 -4.11
CA THR A 57 -10.59 -1.62 -4.61
C THR A 57 -9.07 -1.62 -4.67
N ILE A 58 -8.41 -2.16 -3.64
CA ILE A 58 -6.94 -2.30 -3.59
C ILE A 58 -6.46 -3.21 -4.74
N LYS A 59 -7.12 -4.36 -4.95
CA LYS A 59 -6.80 -5.26 -6.06
C LYS A 59 -6.96 -4.57 -7.42
N ALA A 60 -8.06 -3.82 -7.61
CA ALA A 60 -8.29 -3.05 -8.83
C ALA A 60 -7.17 -2.02 -9.09
N CYS A 61 -6.73 -1.29 -8.07
CA CYS A 61 -5.62 -0.33 -8.18
C CYS A 61 -4.28 -1.00 -8.56
N VAL A 62 -4.02 -2.20 -8.04
CA VAL A 62 -2.82 -2.96 -8.41
C VAL A 62 -2.87 -3.42 -9.86
N THR A 63 -4.03 -3.89 -10.33
CA THR A 63 -4.21 -4.36 -11.71
C THR A 63 -4.23 -3.22 -12.72
N SER A 64 -4.82 -2.06 -12.39
CA SER A 64 -4.83 -0.88 -13.26
C SER A 64 -3.46 -0.20 -13.35
N GLY A 65 -2.56 -0.43 -12.39
CA GLY A 65 -1.19 0.09 -12.36
C GLY A 65 -0.14 -0.81 -13.03
N THR A 66 -0.53 -1.94 -13.63
CA THR A 66 0.41 -2.91 -14.21
C THR A 66 0.81 -2.58 -15.65
N THR A 67 1.76 -1.65 -15.78
CA THR A 67 2.88 -1.82 -16.73
C THR A 67 4.18 -1.60 -15.95
N MET A 68 4.67 -2.63 -15.26
CA MET A 68 6.11 -2.89 -15.06
C MET A 68 6.32 -4.32 -14.52
N PRO A 69 7.44 -4.97 -14.91
CA PRO A 69 7.52 -6.42 -15.06
C PRO A 69 7.73 -7.18 -13.75
N THR A 70 7.22 -8.40 -13.80
CA THR A 70 7.51 -9.56 -12.96
C THR A 70 8.96 -9.59 -12.47
N SER A 71 9.19 -9.35 -11.18
CA SER A 71 10.45 -9.72 -10.54
C SER A 71 10.15 -10.28 -9.16
N THR A 72 10.18 -11.61 -9.12
CA THR A 72 10.50 -12.47 -7.98
C THR A 72 9.59 -12.34 -6.76
N ALA A 73 8.67 -13.30 -6.67
CA ALA A 73 7.97 -13.67 -5.46
C ALA A 73 8.97 -13.95 -4.32
N CYS A 74 8.98 -13.10 -3.29
CA CYS A 74 9.48 -13.50 -1.98
C CYS A 74 8.37 -14.32 -1.32
N LYS A 75 8.55 -15.65 -1.31
CA LYS A 75 7.88 -16.59 -0.41
C LYS A 75 8.12 -16.13 1.03
N LEU A 76 7.03 -16.02 1.81
CA LEU A 76 7.07 -16.16 3.26
C LEU A 76 7.25 -17.63 3.62
#